data_AF-A0A2D5XZT1-F1
#
_entry.id   AF-A0A2D5XZT1-F1
#
_cell.length_a   1.000
_cell.length_b   1.000
_cell.length_c   1.000
_cell.angle_alpha   90.00
_cell.angle_beta   90.00
_cell.angle_gamma   90.00
#
_symmetry.space_group_name_H-M   'P 1'
#
loop_
_entity.id
_entity.type
_entity.pdbx_description
1 polymer ?
#
loop_
_entity_poly.entity_id
_entity_poly.type
_entity_poly.pdbx_seq_one_letter_code
_entity_poly.pdbx_strand_id
1 'polypeptide(L)'
;MKFYLKPLIAAIAIYTFMTPGASNAQQPTPVTIVHAKTIAETCPGQWEHQRCLQSLSYSNLALAGQYAEALNKAGKKDAIETLRQTCAASTAATKGEYPPAAMTSAFTTCANSIYSLSEETGIKPDQSHYQLLIAAILCLNKDPQCELLEAGLKKGIGAQ
;
A
#
# COMPACT_ATOMS: atom_id res chain seq x y z
N MET A 1 7.23 29.62 60.00
CA MET A 1 8.22 28.52 60.08
C MET A 1 7.79 27.45 59.06
N LYS A 2 8.56 27.19 57.97
CA LYS A 2 9.57 26.10 57.84
C LYS A 2 8.91 24.72 58.11
N PHE A 3 8.86 23.67 57.27
CA PHE A 3 9.65 23.08 56.14
C PHE A 3 8.67 22.24 55.26
N TYR A 4 8.72 22.17 53.92
CA TYR A 4 9.56 21.39 52.96
C TYR A 4 9.57 19.84 53.03
N LEU A 5 9.12 19.23 51.91
CA LEU A 5 9.68 18.08 51.13
C LEU A 5 9.28 16.60 51.42
N LYS A 6 9.01 15.88 50.31
CA LYS A 6 8.61 14.46 50.03
C LYS A 6 9.45 13.33 50.68
N PRO A 7 8.92 12.09 50.76
CA PRO A 7 9.33 10.97 49.84
C PRO A 7 8.15 10.07 49.37
N LEU A 8 8.06 9.65 48.09
CA LEU A 8 8.46 8.35 47.49
C LEU A 8 7.56 7.10 47.79
N ILE A 9 6.92 6.60 46.71
CA ILE A 9 6.68 5.18 46.30
C ILE A 9 5.71 4.30 47.14
N ALA A 10 4.63 3.79 46.52
CA ALA A 10 4.42 2.35 46.20
C ALA A 10 2.98 2.01 45.71
N ALA A 11 2.91 1.11 44.72
CA ALA A 11 1.79 0.27 44.22
C ALA A 11 0.63 0.99 43.50
N ILE A 12 0.42 0.91 42.17
CA ILE A 12 0.21 -0.25 41.25
C ILE A 12 -0.96 -1.16 41.63
N ALA A 13 -2.10 -0.92 40.97
CA ALA A 13 -3.10 -1.91 40.50
C ALA A 13 -4.06 -1.17 39.54
N ILE A 14 -3.68 -0.99 38.28
CA ILE A 14 -4.19 -1.76 37.13
C ILE A 14 -5.72 -1.89 37.13
N TYR A 15 -6.38 -0.94 36.47
CA TYR A 15 -7.57 -1.21 35.64
C TYR A 15 -7.46 -0.37 34.38
N THR A 16 -6.63 -0.84 33.44
CA THR A 16 -6.63 -0.43 32.04
C THR A 16 -7.34 -1.50 31.22
N PHE A 17 -8.63 -1.30 30.98
CA PHE A 17 -9.42 -1.90 29.90
C PHE A 17 -10.53 -0.84 29.66
N MET A 18 -10.76 -0.25 28.49
CA MET A 18 -10.53 -0.67 27.11
C MET A 18 -10.37 0.60 26.27
N THR A 19 -9.25 0.76 25.58
CA THR A 19 -9.14 1.66 24.43
C THR A 19 -9.82 0.98 23.23
N PRO A 20 -10.84 1.58 22.59
CA PRO A 20 -11.21 1.16 21.24
C PRO A 20 -10.10 1.66 20.32
N GLY A 21 -9.07 0.84 20.13
CA GLY A 21 -8.09 0.98 19.06
C GLY A 21 -8.76 0.64 17.73
N ALA A 22 -9.65 1.49 17.25
CA ALA A 22 -9.98 1.54 15.83
C ALA A 22 -8.81 2.26 15.14
N SER A 23 -7.91 1.49 14.56
CA SER A 23 -6.92 1.99 13.61
C SER A 23 -7.63 2.92 12.62
N ASN A 24 -7.18 4.17 12.50
CA ASN A 24 -7.66 5.11 11.48
C ASN A 24 -7.42 4.49 10.09
N ALA A 25 -8.37 3.72 9.59
CA ALA A 25 -8.32 3.19 8.23
C ALA A 25 -8.61 4.35 7.28
N GLN A 26 -7.59 4.78 6.54
CA GLN A 26 -7.75 5.80 5.49
C GLN A 26 -8.80 5.32 4.49
N GLN A 27 -9.86 6.10 4.30
CA GLN A 27 -10.87 5.79 3.29
C GLN A 27 -10.23 5.80 1.88
N PRO A 28 -10.57 4.84 1.00
CA PRO A 28 -10.05 4.81 -0.36
C PRO A 28 -10.38 6.08 -1.14
N THR A 29 -9.42 6.61 -1.89
CA THR A 29 -9.67 7.72 -2.81
C THR A 29 -10.48 7.25 -4.04
N PRO A 30 -11.15 8.17 -4.78
CA PRO A 30 -11.81 7.80 -6.03
C PRO A 30 -10.89 7.10 -7.04
N VAL A 31 -9.62 7.53 -7.12
CA VAL A 31 -8.61 6.89 -7.97
C VAL A 31 -8.34 5.46 -7.51
N THR A 32 -8.14 5.25 -6.20
CA THR A 32 -7.95 3.92 -5.62
C THR A 32 -9.14 3.01 -5.92
N ILE A 33 -10.37 3.52 -5.83
CA ILE A 33 -11.60 2.77 -6.09
C ILE A 33 -11.68 2.32 -7.56
N VAL A 34 -11.36 3.20 -8.51
CA VAL A 34 -11.37 2.86 -9.94
C VAL A 34 -10.39 1.72 -10.24
N HIS A 35 -9.18 1.79 -9.71
CA HIS A 35 -8.19 0.73 -9.88
C HIS A 35 -8.57 -0.55 -9.15
N ALA A 36 -9.08 -0.47 -7.92
CA ALA A 36 -9.56 -1.62 -7.17
C ALA A 36 -10.66 -2.36 -7.92
N LYS A 37 -11.63 -1.64 -8.49
CA LYS A 37 -12.69 -2.23 -9.31
C LYS A 37 -12.12 -2.92 -10.55
N THR A 38 -11.26 -2.24 -11.29
CA THR A 38 -10.65 -2.77 -12.53
C THR A 38 -9.85 -4.05 -12.26
N ILE A 39 -9.04 -4.05 -11.20
CA ILE A 39 -8.26 -5.20 -10.77
C ILE A 39 -9.18 -6.34 -10.33
N ALA A 40 -10.20 -6.05 -9.53
CA ALA A 40 -11.11 -7.07 -9.04
C ALA A 40 -11.98 -7.70 -10.16
N GLU A 41 -12.24 -6.98 -11.26
CA GLU A 41 -12.92 -7.52 -12.45
C GLU A 41 -11.99 -8.33 -13.36
N THR A 42 -10.69 -7.99 -13.39
CA THR A 42 -9.76 -8.49 -14.42
C THR A 42 -8.79 -9.56 -13.91
N CYS A 43 -8.40 -9.49 -12.64
CA CYS A 43 -7.27 -10.24 -12.10
C CYS A 43 -7.59 -11.56 -11.39
N PRO A 44 -8.72 -11.76 -10.70
CA PRO A 44 -8.97 -13.01 -9.99
C PRO A 44 -8.88 -14.25 -10.90
N GLY A 45 -8.07 -15.22 -10.51
CA GLY A 45 -7.74 -16.41 -11.32
C GLY A 45 -6.87 -16.15 -12.56
N GLN A 46 -6.49 -14.90 -12.82
CA GLN A 46 -5.79 -14.45 -14.03
C GLN A 46 -4.61 -13.50 -13.74
N TRP A 47 -4.02 -13.55 -12.54
CA TRP A 47 -2.96 -12.63 -12.10
C TRP A 47 -1.77 -12.53 -13.06
N GLU A 48 -1.37 -13.67 -13.65
CA GLU A 48 -0.25 -13.75 -14.59
C GLU A 48 -0.63 -13.36 -16.03
N HIS A 49 -1.89 -13.09 -16.34
CA HIS A 49 -2.32 -12.71 -17.70
C HIS A 49 -2.00 -11.24 -17.99
N GLN A 50 -1.63 -10.93 -19.23
CA GLN A 50 -1.22 -9.59 -19.66
C GLN A 50 -2.24 -8.50 -19.30
N ARG A 51 -3.55 -8.80 -19.41
CA ARG A 51 -4.61 -7.84 -19.06
C ARG A 51 -4.61 -7.47 -17.57
N CYS A 52 -4.36 -8.44 -16.68
CA CYS A 52 -4.21 -8.14 -15.26
C CYS A 52 -2.92 -7.37 -14.99
N LEU A 53 -1.79 -7.81 -15.56
CA LEU A 53 -0.50 -7.12 -15.41
C LEU A 53 -0.58 -5.66 -15.87
N GLN A 54 -1.26 -5.39 -16.98
CA GLN A 54 -1.52 -4.04 -17.47
C GLN A 54 -2.37 -3.22 -16.47
N SER A 55 -3.43 -3.81 -15.92
CA SER A 55 -4.29 -3.16 -14.91
C SER A 55 -3.49 -2.81 -13.64
N LEU A 56 -2.62 -3.71 -13.20
CA LEU A 56 -1.70 -3.48 -12.08
C LEU A 56 -0.67 -2.40 -12.41
N SER A 57 -0.11 -2.38 -13.62
CA SER A 57 0.82 -1.32 -14.03
C SER A 57 0.18 0.06 -14.09
N TYR A 58 -1.08 0.18 -14.53
CA TYR A 58 -1.81 1.45 -14.45
C TYR A 58 -2.10 1.86 -12.99
N SER A 59 -2.47 0.90 -12.14
CA SER A 59 -2.65 1.12 -10.71
C SER A 59 -1.36 1.63 -10.05
N ASN A 60 -0.22 1.01 -10.36
CA ASN A 60 1.09 1.41 -9.82
C ASN A 60 1.54 2.78 -10.33
N LEU A 61 1.26 3.11 -11.58
CA LEU A 61 1.55 4.44 -12.11
C LEU A 61 0.78 5.52 -11.32
N ALA A 62 -0.49 5.28 -11.03
CA ALA A 62 -1.30 6.20 -10.23
C ALA A 62 -0.80 6.30 -8.78
N LEU A 63 -0.51 5.18 -8.12
CA LEU A 63 0.05 5.16 -6.76
C LEU A 63 1.38 5.92 -6.68
N ALA A 64 2.32 5.64 -7.58
CA ALA A 64 3.62 6.31 -7.61
C ALA A 64 3.46 7.81 -7.92
N GLY A 65 2.55 8.19 -8.81
CA GLY A 65 2.24 9.58 -9.12
C GLY A 65 1.69 10.35 -7.90
N GLN A 66 0.72 9.79 -7.20
CA GLN A 66 0.15 10.39 -5.98
C GLN A 66 1.19 10.51 -4.88
N TYR A 67 2.03 9.48 -4.70
CA TYR A 67 3.07 9.52 -3.67
C TYR A 67 4.19 10.53 -4.03
N ALA A 68 4.58 10.62 -5.29
CA ALA A 68 5.49 11.65 -5.78
C ALA A 68 4.93 13.06 -5.52
N GLU A 69 3.62 13.28 -5.70
CA GLU A 69 2.98 14.56 -5.38
C GLU A 69 3.07 14.89 -3.88
N ALA A 70 2.83 13.92 -3.00
CA ALA A 70 2.96 14.09 -1.56
C ALA A 70 4.41 14.43 -1.15
N LEU A 71 5.39 13.70 -1.70
CA LEU A 71 6.81 13.97 -1.51
C LEU A 71 7.21 15.37 -2.02
N ASN A 72 6.67 15.79 -3.16
CA ASN A 72 6.92 17.11 -3.73
C ASN A 72 6.39 18.22 -2.84
N LYS A 73 5.16 18.09 -2.34
CA LYS A 73 4.56 19.03 -1.37
C LYS A 73 5.40 19.15 -0.08
N ALA A 74 6.09 18.08 0.31
CA ALA A 74 7.00 18.04 1.45
C ALA A 74 8.46 18.44 1.11
N GLY A 75 8.75 18.86 -0.14
CA GLY A 75 10.08 19.28 -0.56
C GLY A 75 11.11 18.14 -0.71
N LYS A 76 10.68 16.88 -0.78
CA LYS A 76 11.54 15.69 -0.81
C LYS A 76 11.96 15.29 -2.24
N LYS A 77 12.70 16.16 -2.93
CA LYS A 77 13.06 15.96 -4.36
C LYS A 77 13.86 14.68 -4.62
N ASP A 78 14.83 14.36 -3.77
CA ASP A 78 15.65 13.15 -3.94
C ASP A 78 14.82 11.88 -3.81
N ALA A 79 13.87 11.86 -2.86
CA ALA A 79 12.93 10.76 -2.69
C ALA A 79 12.04 10.55 -3.93
N ILE A 80 11.67 11.62 -4.64
CA ILE A 80 10.89 11.53 -5.89
C ILE A 80 11.71 10.85 -6.98
N GLU A 81 13.00 11.18 -7.12
CA GLU A 81 13.84 10.54 -8.14
C GLU A 81 14.07 9.06 -7.81
N THR A 82 14.32 8.73 -6.53
CA THR A 82 14.40 7.32 -6.08
C THR A 82 13.09 6.58 -6.39
N LEU A 83 11.94 7.16 -6.07
CA LEU A 83 10.63 6.58 -6.37
C LEU A 83 10.46 6.36 -7.88
N ARG A 84 10.81 7.35 -8.71
CA ARG A 84 10.71 7.27 -10.17
C ARG A 84 11.54 6.13 -10.72
N GLN A 85 12.80 6.02 -10.30
CA GLN A 85 13.72 4.99 -10.80
C GLN A 85 13.26 3.58 -10.39
N THR A 86 12.86 3.41 -9.13
CA THR A 86 12.49 2.11 -8.57
C THR A 86 11.11 1.62 -9.02
N CYS A 87 10.17 2.54 -9.30
CA CYS A 87 8.83 2.18 -9.77
C CYS A 87 8.68 2.16 -11.30
N ALA A 88 9.65 2.67 -12.08
CA ALA A 88 9.56 2.74 -13.54
C ALA A 88 9.19 1.40 -14.18
N ALA A 89 9.91 0.32 -13.83
CA ALA A 89 9.67 -1.01 -14.38
C ALA A 89 8.26 -1.54 -14.05
N SER A 90 7.71 -1.18 -12.90
CA SER A 90 6.37 -1.62 -12.49
C SER A 90 5.24 -1.05 -13.37
N THR A 91 5.55 0.00 -14.14
CA THR A 91 4.60 0.63 -15.07
C THR A 91 4.77 0.13 -16.51
N ALA A 92 5.73 -0.76 -16.78
CA ALA A 92 6.11 -1.14 -18.13
C ALA A 92 4.96 -1.79 -18.91
N ALA A 93 4.11 -2.60 -18.26
CA ALA A 93 2.98 -3.25 -18.92
C ALA A 93 1.87 -2.29 -19.37
N THR A 94 1.96 -0.99 -19.06
CA THR A 94 1.12 0.04 -19.72
C THR A 94 1.47 0.25 -21.19
N LYS A 95 2.66 -0.18 -21.63
CA LYS A 95 3.21 0.06 -22.98
C LYS A 95 3.53 -1.20 -23.77
N GLY A 96 3.39 -2.38 -23.19
CA GLY A 96 3.74 -3.64 -23.84
C GLY A 96 3.43 -4.85 -22.97
N GLU A 97 3.75 -6.02 -23.50
CA GLU A 97 3.59 -7.28 -22.79
C GLU A 97 4.92 -7.73 -22.16
N TYR A 98 4.83 -8.30 -20.96
CA TYR A 98 6.00 -8.68 -20.19
C TYR A 98 5.79 -10.02 -19.48
N PRO A 99 6.85 -10.82 -19.27
CA PRO A 99 6.75 -12.05 -18.50
C PRO A 99 6.20 -11.78 -17.09
N PRO A 100 5.29 -12.61 -16.57
CA PRO A 100 4.68 -12.41 -15.25
C PRO A 100 5.73 -12.29 -14.13
N ALA A 101 6.75 -13.16 -14.14
CA ALA A 101 7.83 -13.12 -13.17
C ALA A 101 8.61 -11.79 -13.17
N ALA A 102 8.82 -11.18 -14.34
CA ALA A 102 9.49 -9.88 -14.45
C ALA A 102 8.61 -8.77 -13.85
N MET A 103 7.31 -8.80 -14.13
CA MET A 103 6.37 -7.84 -13.57
C MET A 103 6.21 -7.99 -12.06
N THR A 104 6.12 -9.21 -11.53
CA THR A 104 6.09 -9.49 -10.08
C THR A 104 7.30 -8.90 -9.37
N SER A 105 8.50 -9.09 -9.94
CA SER A 105 9.73 -8.50 -9.41
C SER A 105 9.69 -6.96 -9.44
N ALA A 106 9.20 -6.37 -10.52
CA ALA A 106 9.08 -4.93 -10.66
C ALA A 106 8.05 -4.33 -9.67
N PHE A 107 6.90 -4.97 -9.49
CA PHE A 107 5.89 -4.58 -8.49
C PHE A 107 6.45 -4.64 -7.07
N THR A 108 7.15 -5.73 -6.74
CA THR A 108 7.79 -5.92 -5.43
C THR A 108 8.86 -4.87 -5.17
N THR A 109 9.71 -4.58 -6.16
CA THR A 109 10.75 -3.54 -6.08
C THR A 109 10.14 -2.16 -5.81
N CYS A 110 9.08 -1.81 -6.53
CA CYS A 110 8.36 -0.56 -6.31
C CYS A 110 7.73 -0.49 -4.91
N ALA A 111 7.05 -1.56 -4.48
CA ALA A 111 6.39 -1.61 -3.17
C ALA A 111 7.39 -1.48 -2.00
N ASN A 112 8.54 -2.14 -2.10
CA ASN A 112 9.62 -2.05 -1.12
C ASN A 112 10.22 -0.64 -1.08
N SER A 113 10.45 -0.02 -2.25
CA SER A 113 10.95 1.35 -2.31
C SER A 113 9.98 2.36 -1.70
N ILE A 114 8.68 2.24 -2.00
CA ILE A 114 7.63 3.07 -1.39
C ILE A 114 7.66 2.94 0.14
N TYR A 115 7.80 1.71 0.66
CA TYR A 115 7.92 1.47 2.09
C TYR A 115 9.16 2.15 2.68
N SER A 116 10.34 1.91 2.12
CA SER A 116 11.59 2.51 2.60
C SER A 116 11.53 4.04 2.59
N LEU A 117 11.03 4.64 1.51
CA LEU A 117 10.86 6.09 1.43
C LEU A 117 9.88 6.61 2.48
N SER A 118 8.84 5.84 2.82
CA SER A 118 7.88 6.25 3.83
C SER A 118 8.48 6.25 5.24
N GLU A 119 9.35 5.29 5.53
CA GLU A 119 10.10 5.24 6.79
C GLU A 119 11.16 6.36 6.86
N GLU A 120 11.88 6.61 5.77
CA GLU A 120 12.93 7.64 5.71
C GLU A 120 12.38 9.07 5.77
N THR A 121 11.25 9.33 5.09
CA THR A 121 10.72 10.69 4.94
C THR A 121 9.63 11.02 5.97
N GLY A 122 9.02 10.00 6.58
CA GLY A 122 7.81 10.13 7.40
C GLY A 122 6.54 10.47 6.61
N ILE A 123 6.62 10.54 5.27
CA ILE A 123 5.47 10.80 4.39
C ILE A 123 4.92 9.47 3.92
N LYS A 124 3.62 9.25 4.08
CA LYS A 124 2.98 7.98 3.72
C LYS A 124 2.32 8.05 2.34
N PRO A 125 2.36 6.98 1.53
CA PRO A 125 1.51 6.88 0.33
C PRO A 125 0.04 6.71 0.74
N ASP A 126 -0.87 6.79 -0.24
CA ASP A 126 -2.26 6.37 -0.03
C ASP A 126 -2.29 4.93 0.45
N GLN A 127 -2.72 4.71 1.69
CA GLN A 127 -2.60 3.40 2.32
C GLN A 127 -3.50 2.37 1.65
N SER A 128 -4.69 2.77 1.22
CA SER A 128 -5.62 1.85 0.53
C SER A 128 -5.04 1.37 -0.80
N HIS A 129 -4.43 2.26 -1.57
CA HIS A 129 -3.83 1.93 -2.86
C HIS A 129 -2.54 1.14 -2.69
N TYR A 130 -1.74 1.45 -1.67
CA TYR A 130 -0.58 0.63 -1.32
C TYR A 130 -0.98 -0.80 -0.92
N GLN A 131 -2.00 -0.97 -0.09
CA GLN A 131 -2.50 -2.31 0.28
C GLN A 131 -3.05 -3.09 -0.92
N LEU A 132 -3.66 -2.41 -1.89
CA LEU A 132 -4.08 -3.04 -3.14
C LEU A 132 -2.89 -3.60 -3.93
N LEU A 133 -1.77 -2.88 -4.00
CA LEU A 133 -0.53 -3.38 -4.60
C LEU A 133 0.04 -4.58 -3.83
N ILE A 134 0.09 -4.52 -2.50
CA ILE A 134 0.56 -5.64 -1.68
C ILE A 134 -0.29 -6.90 -1.90
N ALA A 135 -1.61 -6.77 -1.90
CA ALA A 135 -2.52 -7.88 -2.18
C ALA A 135 -2.27 -8.50 -3.57
N ALA A 136 -2.03 -7.66 -4.59
CA ALA A 136 -1.71 -8.13 -5.93
C ALA A 136 -0.37 -8.88 -5.99
N ILE A 137 0.65 -8.40 -5.27
CA ILE A 137 1.96 -9.07 -5.18
C ILE A 137 1.82 -10.45 -4.53
N LEU A 138 1.05 -10.57 -3.44
CA LEU A 138 0.78 -11.85 -2.79
C LEU A 138 0.13 -12.84 -3.77
N CYS A 139 -0.86 -12.38 -4.52
CA CYS A 139 -1.53 -13.21 -5.52
C CYS A 139 -0.63 -13.62 -6.70
N LEU A 140 0.21 -12.71 -7.21
CA LEU A 140 1.21 -13.01 -8.22
C LEU A 140 2.26 -14.03 -7.74
N ASN A 141 2.56 -14.04 -6.44
CA ASN A 141 3.46 -15.00 -5.80
C ASN A 141 2.78 -16.33 -5.43
N LYS A 142 1.50 -16.51 -5.76
CA LYS A 142 0.70 -17.70 -5.41
C LYS A 142 0.67 -17.93 -3.90
N ASP A 143 0.66 -16.84 -3.13
CA ASP A 143 0.54 -16.91 -1.68
C ASP A 143 -0.78 -17.62 -1.28
N PRO A 144 -0.79 -18.48 -0.26
CA PRO A 144 -2.00 -19.17 0.19
C PRO A 144 -3.17 -18.24 0.56
N GLN A 145 -2.88 -16.98 0.89
CA GLN A 145 -3.92 -15.98 1.20
C GLN A 145 -4.61 -15.42 -0.05
N CYS A 146 -4.11 -15.69 -1.26
CA CYS A 146 -4.66 -15.11 -2.47
C CYS A 146 -6.14 -15.45 -2.68
N GLU A 147 -6.57 -16.68 -2.37
CA GLU A 147 -7.99 -17.05 -2.50
C GLU A 147 -8.90 -16.19 -1.63
N LEU A 148 -8.47 -15.88 -0.40
CA LEU A 148 -9.20 -15.01 0.52
C LEU A 148 -9.20 -13.56 0.01
N LEU A 149 -8.08 -13.08 -0.52
CA LEU A 149 -7.96 -11.75 -1.10
C LEU A 149 -8.86 -11.59 -2.33
N GLU A 150 -8.88 -12.57 -3.23
CA GLU A 150 -9.78 -12.59 -4.38
C GLU A 150 -11.25 -12.60 -3.97
N ALA A 151 -11.62 -13.39 -2.97
CA ALA A 151 -12.99 -13.40 -2.45
C ALA A 151 -13.37 -12.02 -1.88
N GLY A 152 -12.45 -11.37 -1.17
CA GLY A 152 -12.61 -10.00 -0.69
C GLY A 152 -12.79 -8.98 -1.82
N LEU A 153 -11.95 -9.04 -2.84
CA LEU A 153 -12.02 -8.18 -4.03
C LEU A 153 -13.37 -8.36 -4.74
N LYS A 154 -13.79 -9.60 -5.00
CA LYS A 154 -15.08 -9.92 -5.66
C LYS A 154 -16.27 -9.39 -4.86
N LYS A 155 -16.26 -9.58 -3.53
CA LYS A 155 -17.33 -9.10 -2.65
C LYS A 155 -17.40 -7.57 -2.62
N GLY A 156 -16.26 -6.89 -2.68
CA GLY A 156 -16.20 -5.42 -2.73
C GLY A 156 -16.85 -4.80 -3.96
N ILE A 157 -16.85 -5.49 -5.10
CA ILE A 157 -17.52 -5.01 -6.32
C ILE A 157 -19.02 -5.36 -6.32
N GLY A 158 -19.41 -6.50 -5.75
CA GLY A 158 -20.79 -6.98 -5.72
C GLY A 158 -21.68 -6.38 -4.62
N ALA A 159 -21.15 -5.48 -3.79
CA ALA A 159 -21.87 -4.81 -2.70
C ALA A 159 -22.46 -3.43 -3.09
N GLN A 160 -22.64 -3.17 -4.39
CA GLN A 160 -23.29 -1.96 -4.92
C GLN A 160 -24.66 -2.29 -5.51
#